data_AF-A0A531MHS9-F1
#
_entry.id   AF-A0A531MHS9-F1
#
_cell.length_a   1.000
_cell.length_b   1.000
_cell.length_c   1.000
_cell.angle_alpha   90.00
_cell.angle_beta   90.00
_cell.angle_gamma   90.00
#
_symmetry.space_group_name_H-M   'P 1'
#
loop_
_entity.id
_entity.type
_entity.pdbx_description
1 polymer ?
#
loop_
_entity_poly.entity_id
_entity_poly.type
_entity_poly.pdbx_seq_one_letter_code
_entity_poly.pdbx_strand_id
1 'polypeptide(L)' 'MQLGQRVIRKDTTERGIVVATTDQTIKVKWDRGRTSYFRRGAEGNVLHAPPSG' A
#
# COMPACT_ATOMS: atom_id res chain seq x y z
N MET A 1 2.26 -6.97 -3.99
CA MET A 1 2.76 -6.26 -2.79
C MET A 1 3.10 -7.24 -1.66
N GLN A 2 3.99 -6.87 -0.74
CA GLN A 2 4.43 -7.71 0.40
C GLN A 2 4.27 -6.98 1.75
N LEU A 3 4.20 -7.73 2.85
CA LEU A 3 4.14 -7.16 4.21
C LEU A 3 5.38 -6.30 4.49
N GLY A 4 5.19 -5.15 5.14
CA GLY A 4 6.26 -4.19 5.46
C GLY A 4 6.69 -3.31 4.28
N GLN A 5 6.18 -3.57 3.07
CA GLN A 5 6.54 -2.81 1.88
C GLN A 5 5.98 -1.39 1.93
N ARG A 6 6.82 -0.39 1.59
CA ARG A 6 6.39 0.99 1.40
C ARG A 6 5.70 1.17 0.05
N VAL A 7 4.61 1.94 0.06
CA VAL A 7 3.76 2.18 -1.10
C VAL A 7 3.33 3.63 -1.21
N ILE A 8 2.90 4.03 -2.40
CA ILE A 8 2.36 5.36 -2.70
C ILE A 8 0.97 5.20 -3.28
N ARG A 9 0.00 5.95 -2.77
CA ARG A 9 -1.33 6.05 -3.35
C ARG A 9 -1.26 6.85 -4.63
N LYS A 10 -1.67 6.25 -5.75
CA LYS A 10 -1.56 6.84 -7.09
C LYS A 10 -2.23 8.22 -7.18
N ASP A 11 -3.43 8.34 -6.62
CA ASP A 11 -4.26 9.55 -6.80
C ASP A 11 -3.82 10.75 -5.94
N THR A 12 -3.16 10.49 -4.81
CA THR A 12 -2.88 11.52 -3.79
C THR A 12 -1.40 11.67 -3.44
N THR A 13 -0.55 10.87 -4.07
CA THR A 13 0.89 10.70 -3.77
C THR A 13 1.18 10.38 -2.29
N GLU A 14 0.16 9.99 -1.53
CA GLU A 14 0.26 9.69 -0.11
C GLU A 14 1.06 8.40 0.10
N ARG A 15 2.08 8.48 0.97
CA ARG A 15 2.89 7.32 1.33
C ARG A 15 2.18 6.47 2.39
N GLY A 16 2.46 5.17 2.35
CA GLY A 16 1.93 4.20 3.30
C GLY A 16 2.80 2.95 3.37
N ILE A 17 2.39 2.01 4.21
CA ILE A 17 3.05 0.73 4.41
C ILE A 17 2.01 -0.39 4.41
N VAL A 18 2.35 -1.51 3.77
CA VAL A 18 1.53 -2.72 3.82
C VAL A 18 1.68 -3.35 5.20
N VAL A 19 0.59 -3.38 5.96
CA VAL A 19 0.56 -3.86 7.35
C VAL A 19 -0.09 -5.24 7.51
N ALA A 20 -0.77 -5.73 6.48
CA ALA A 20 -1.24 -7.12 6.41
C ALA A 20 -1.40 -7.55 4.95
N THR A 21 -1.20 -8.84 4.70
CA THR A 21 -1.42 -9.47 3.40
C THR A 21 -2.15 -10.80 3.60
N THR A 22 -3.15 -11.06 2.78
CA THR A 22 -3.79 -12.36 2.61
C THR A 22 -3.61 -12.82 1.16
N ASP A 23 -4.14 -13.98 0.80
CA ASP A 23 -4.13 -14.45 -0.59
C ASP A 23 -4.97 -13.56 -1.52
N GLN A 24 -5.97 -12.85 -0.98
CA GLN A 24 -6.92 -12.08 -1.77
C GLN A 24 -6.80 -10.57 -1.59
N THR A 25 -6.23 -10.11 -0.48
CA THR A 25 -6.20 -8.68 -0.13
C THR A 25 -4.89 -8.25 0.51
N ILE A 26 -4.58 -6.97 0.38
CA ILE A 26 -3.56 -6.28 1.15
C ILE A 26 -4.21 -5.17 1.96
N LYS A 27 -3.67 -4.91 3.14
CA LYS A 27 -4.03 -3.81 4.02
C LYS A 27 -2.88 -2.81 4.05
N VAL A 28 -3.17 -1.56 3.72
CA VAL A 28 -2.20 -0.46 3.74
C VAL A 28 -2.58 0.52 4.83
N LYS A 29 -1.63 0.82 5.72
CA LYS A 29 -1.71 1.96 6.65
C LYS A 29 -1.03 3.15 5.98
N TRP A 30 -1.79 4.22 5.77
CA TRP A 30 -1.29 5.45 5.19
C TRP A 30 -0.68 6.35 6.26
N ASP A 31 0.31 7.16 5.88
CA ASP A 31 1.04 8.01 6.82
C ASP A 31 0.15 9.09 7.44
N ARG A 32 -0.94 9.52 6.77
CA ARG A 32 -1.93 10.45 7.35
C ARG A 32 -2.97 9.75 8.24
N GLY A 33 -2.73 8.51 8.63
CA GLY A 33 -3.50 7.78 9.65
C GLY A 33 -4.67 6.93 9.14
N ARG A 34 -5.08 7.07 7.87
CA ARG A 34 -6.12 6.22 7.29
C ARG A 34 -5.59 4.82 7.00
N THR A 35 -6.50 3.85 6.94
CA THR A 35 -6.20 2.48 6.50
C THR A 35 -7.07 2.14 5.30
N SER A 36 -6.51 1.46 4.31
CA SER A 36 -7.24 0.99 3.13
C SER A 36 -6.97 -0.48 2.85
N TYR A 37 -7.93 -1.13 2.21
CA TYR A 37 -7.85 -2.53 1.81
C TYR A 37 -7.94 -2.61 0.30
N PHE A 38 -7.03 -3.35 -0.33
CA PHE A 38 -6.98 -3.53 -1.78
C PHE A 38 -7.01 -5.02 -2.09
N ARG A 39 -7.73 -5.42 -3.15
CA ARG A 39 -7.65 -6.80 -3.64
C ARG A 39 -6.33 -7.01 -4.37
N ARG A 40 -5.71 -8.17 -4.17
CA ARG A 40 -4.51 -8.56 -4.92
C ARG A 40 -4.86 -8.70 -6.40
N GLY A 41 -4.00 -8.19 -7.27
CA GLY A 41 -4.26 -8.10 -8.72
C GLY A 41 -5.11 -6.90 -9.15
N ALA A 42 -5.78 -6.22 -8.21
CA ALA A 42 -6.45 -4.92 -8.43
C ALA A 42 -5.68 -3.77 -7.74
N GLU A 43 -4.38 -3.96 -7.50
CA GLU A 43 -3.48 -3.02 -6.82
C GLU A 43 -3.18 -1.76 -7.64
N GLY A 44 -3.84 -1.52 -8.78
CA GLY A 44 -3.55 -0.41 -9.71
C GLY A 44 -3.61 1.01 -9.12
N ASN A 45 -4.18 1.16 -7.93
CA ASN A 45 -4.24 2.42 -7.17
C ASN A 45 -3.07 2.59 -6.18
N VAL A 46 -2.17 1.62 -6.10
CA VAL A 46 -1.06 1.54 -5.15
C VAL A 46 0.22 1.24 -5.91
N LEU A 47 1.17 2.18 -5.87
CA LEU A 47 2.47 2.05 -6.51
C LEU A 47 3.53 1.65 -5.48
N HIS A 48 4.57 0.95 -5.92
CA HIS A 48 5.74 0.71 -5.10
C HIS A 48 6.40 2.05 -4.76
N ALA A 49 6.65 2.32 -3.47
CA ALA A 49 7.51 3.44 -3.11
C ALA A 49 8.97 3.05 -3.39
N PRO A 50 9.78 3.93 -3.99
CA PRO A 50 11.21 3.69 -4.07
C PRO A 50 11.80 3.56 -2.67
N PRO A 51 12.88 2.77 -2.48
CA PRO A 51 13.61 2.76 -1.23
C PRO A 51 14.01 4.19 -0.88
N SER A 52 13.75 4.60 0.35
CA SER A 52 14.24 5.88 0.86
C SER A 52 15.74 5.71 1.02
N GLY A 53 16.51 6.25 0.08
CA GLY A 53 17.97 6.34 0.18
C GLY A 53 18.41 7.24 1.31
#